data_AF-A0A354LYZ1-F1
#
_entry.id   AF-A0A354LYZ1-F1
#
_cell.length_a   1.000
_cell.length_b   1.000
_cell.length_c   1.000
_cell.angle_alpha   90.00
_cell.angle_beta   90.00
_cell.angle_gamma   90.00
#
_symmetry.space_group_name_H-M   'P 1'
#
loop_
_entity.id
_entity.type
_entity.pdbx_description
1 polymer ?
#
loop_
_entity_poly.entity_id
_entity_poly.type
_entity_poly.pdbx_seq_one_letter_code
_entity_poly.pdbx_strand_id
1 'polypeptide(L)'
;MNCSSFSKDLLESEIFGHTAGFFAGAITETKGLFEEANGGTIFLDEIGEMDISLQTRLLRVLETGQFMKIGSTYSNTCRCPSYSSNKSRFGTRNS
;
A
#
# COMPACT_ATOMS: atom_id res chain seq x y z
N MET A 1 1.34 -5.35 7.63
CA MET A 1 1.00 -4.03 8.20
C MET A 1 -0.48 -4.05 8.60
N ASN A 2 -0.86 -3.47 9.74
CA ASN A 2 -2.24 -3.54 10.26
C ASN A 2 -2.98 -2.24 9.93
N CYS A 3 -4.06 -2.34 9.15
CA CYS A 3 -4.75 -1.17 8.61
C CYS A 3 -5.76 -0.52 9.57
N SER A 4 -6.19 -1.22 10.64
CA SER A 4 -7.18 -0.71 11.60
C SER A 4 -6.57 0.18 12.69
N SER A 5 -5.25 0.16 12.86
CA SER A 5 -4.55 0.90 13.91
C SER A 5 -4.14 2.33 13.53
N PHE A 6 -4.26 2.71 12.25
CA PHE A 6 -3.78 4.00 11.73
C PHE A 6 -4.87 4.81 11.03
N SER A 7 -4.77 6.14 11.10
CA SER A 7 -5.63 7.07 10.34
C SER A 7 -5.42 6.91 8.83
N LYS A 8 -6.46 7.16 8.04
CA LYS A 8 -6.46 6.97 6.57
C LYS A 8 -5.25 7.62 5.87
N ASP A 9 -4.94 8.87 6.20
CA ASP A 9 -3.82 9.61 5.59
C ASP A 9 -2.46 8.99 5.93
N LEU A 10 -2.30 8.50 7.16
CA LEU A 10 -1.07 7.85 7.61
C LEU A 10 -0.91 6.48 6.95
N LEU A 11 -2.00 5.71 6.86
CA LEU A 11 -1.99 4.42 6.19
C LEU A 11 -1.65 4.56 4.70
N GLU A 12 -2.26 5.53 4.02
CA GLU A 12 -1.92 5.84 2.63
C GLU A 12 -0.44 6.22 2.52
N SER A 13 0.06 7.06 3.43
CA SER A 13 1.45 7.49 3.47
C SER A 13 2.42 6.32 3.61
N GLU A 14 2.12 5.34 4.47
CA GLU A 14 2.96 4.16 4.64
C GLU A 14 2.89 3.21 3.43
N ILE A 15 1.70 3.01 2.85
CA ILE A 15 1.52 2.10 1.71
C ILE A 15 2.19 2.66 0.44
N PHE A 16 1.89 3.92 0.12
CA PHE A 16 2.28 4.55 -1.14
C PHE A 16 3.55 5.41 -1.03
N GLY A 17 3.91 5.83 0.17
CA GLY A 17 4.96 6.83 0.39
C GLY A 17 4.44 8.24 0.14
N HIS A 18 5.07 9.23 0.76
CA HIS A 18 4.73 10.64 0.58
C HIS A 18 5.98 11.46 0.27
N THR A 19 5.80 12.55 -0.46
CA THR A 19 6.83 13.57 -0.64
C THR A 19 6.83 14.56 0.53
N ALA A 20 8.01 15.11 0.84
CA ALA A 20 8.12 16.18 1.83
C ALA A 20 7.20 17.35 1.45
N GLY A 21 6.41 17.83 2.41
CA GLY A 21 5.47 18.94 2.24
C GLY A 21 4.07 18.55 1.79
N PHE A 22 3.74 17.25 1.65
CA PHE A 22 2.37 16.85 1.28
C PHE A 22 1.33 17.17 2.37
N PHE A 23 1.68 16.97 3.65
CA PHE A 23 0.83 17.34 4.78
C PHE A 23 1.65 18.05 5.86
N ALA A 24 0.99 18.71 6.82
CA ALA A 24 1.64 19.57 7.83
C ALA A 24 2.73 18.89 8.70
N GLY A 25 2.86 17.55 8.66
CA GLY A 25 3.90 16.78 9.33
C GLY A 25 4.89 16.06 8.39
N ALA A 26 4.76 16.20 7.07
CA ALA A 26 5.65 15.59 6.09
C ALA A 26 6.96 16.39 5.95
N ILE A 27 7.85 16.29 6.94
CA ILE A 27 9.14 17.02 6.91
C ILE A 27 10.12 16.34 5.94
N THR A 28 9.98 15.04 5.75
CA THR A 28 10.88 14.21 4.95
C THR A 28 10.09 13.39 3.95
N GLU A 29 10.64 13.16 2.76
CA GLU A 29 10.08 12.16 1.85
C GLU A 29 10.21 10.76 2.47
N THR A 30 9.19 9.95 2.32
CA THR A 30 9.16 8.58 2.84
C THR A 30 8.80 7.63 1.72
N LYS A 31 9.54 6.52 1.63
CA LYS A 31 9.27 5.46 0.66
C LYS A 31 8.06 4.66 1.12
N GLY A 32 7.18 4.31 0.18
CA GLY A 32 6.03 3.46 0.47
C GLY A 32 6.41 1.99 0.55
N LEU A 33 5.57 1.20 1.22
CA LEU A 33 5.65 -0.26 1.24
C LEU A 33 5.69 -0.87 -0.16
N PHE A 34 4.99 -0.29 -1.13
CA PHE A 34 5.06 -0.74 -2.53
C PHE A 34 6.43 -0.56 -3.16
N GLU A 35 7.16 0.49 -2.77
CA GLU A 35 8.52 0.72 -3.24
C GLU A 35 9.50 -0.24 -2.57
N GLU A 36 9.37 -0.44 -1.26
CA GLU A 36 10.24 -1.36 -0.51
C GLU A 36 10.02 -2.83 -0.91
N ALA A 37 8.79 -3.22 -1.20
CA ALA A 37 8.46 -4.58 -1.60
C ALA A 37 8.49 -4.81 -3.11
N ASN A 38 9.09 -3.89 -3.88
CA ASN A 38 9.28 -4.04 -5.32
C ASN A 38 10.14 -5.29 -5.61
N GLY A 39 9.53 -6.31 -6.21
CA GLY A 39 10.16 -7.62 -6.45
C GLY A 39 9.93 -8.65 -5.32
N GLY A 40 9.15 -8.29 -4.29
CA GLY A 40 8.79 -9.16 -3.17
C GLY A 40 7.28 -9.36 -3.03
N THR A 41 6.82 -9.63 -1.80
CA THR A 41 5.41 -9.85 -1.45
C THR A 41 5.02 -8.94 -0.30
N ILE A 42 3.88 -8.25 -0.42
CA ILE A 42 3.37 -7.37 0.64
C ILE A 42 2.26 -8.09 1.41
N PHE A 43 2.35 -8.07 2.74
CA PHE A 43 1.28 -8.58 3.60
C PHE A 43 0.45 -7.41 4.16
N LEU A 44 -0.78 -7.29 3.66
CA LEU A 44 -1.74 -6.27 4.06
C LEU A 44 -2.83 -6.95 4.87
N ASP A 45 -2.83 -6.75 6.18
CA ASP A 45 -3.88 -7.30 7.03
C ASP A 45 -5.06 -6.33 7.13
N GLU A 46 -6.26 -6.87 7.31
CA GLU A 46 -7.48 -6.08 7.52
C GLU A 46 -7.78 -5.05 6.40
N ILE A 47 -7.53 -5.42 5.13
CA ILE A 47 -7.82 -4.53 3.98
C ILE A 47 -9.28 -4.06 3.89
N GLY A 48 -10.21 -4.77 4.55
CA GLY A 48 -11.62 -4.42 4.62
C GLY A 48 -11.90 -3.20 5.51
N GLU A 49 -10.98 -2.85 6.41
CA GLU A 49 -11.06 -1.66 7.26
C GLU A 49 -10.48 -0.41 6.57
N MET A 50 -9.81 -0.59 5.42
CA MET A 50 -9.33 0.54 4.61
C MET A 50 -10.49 1.27 3.94
N ASP A 51 -10.28 2.57 3.67
CA ASP A 51 -11.22 3.36 2.87
C ASP A 51 -11.42 2.76 1.48
N ILE A 52 -12.64 2.85 0.94
CA ILE A 52 -12.97 2.33 -0.39
C ILE A 52 -12.10 2.96 -1.49
N SER A 53 -11.67 4.21 -1.30
CA SER A 53 -10.80 4.94 -2.23
C SER A 53 -9.40 4.32 -2.27
N LEU A 54 -8.87 3.95 -1.10
CA LEU A 54 -7.60 3.25 -0.93
C LEU A 54 -7.64 1.85 -1.53
N GLN A 55 -8.72 1.10 -1.27
CA GLN A 55 -8.93 -0.24 -1.85
C GLN A 55 -8.95 -0.17 -3.39
N THR A 56 -9.64 0.82 -3.96
CA THR A 56 -9.70 1.02 -5.42
C THR A 56 -8.32 1.36 -5.99
N ARG A 57 -7.55 2.22 -5.30
CA ARG A 57 -6.16 2.52 -5.69
C ARG A 57 -5.29 1.27 -5.65
N LEU A 58 -5.38 0.48 -4.58
CA LEU A 58 -4.65 -0.78 -4.43
C LEU A 58 -4.91 -1.74 -5.61
N LEU A 59 -6.18 -1.95 -5.96
CA LEU A 59 -6.57 -2.77 -7.11
C LEU A 59 -5.94 -2.27 -8.40
N ARG A 60 -5.95 -0.96 -8.64
CA ARG A 60 -5.32 -0.35 -9.82
C ARG A 60 -3.81 -0.59 -9.85
N VAL A 61 -3.12 -0.51 -8.71
CA VAL A 61 -1.69 -0.83 -8.62
C VAL A 61 -1.44 -2.29 -9.00
N LEU A 62 -2.30 -3.21 -8.56
CA LEU A 62 -2.15 -4.64 -8.84
C LEU A 62 -2.39 -4.97 -10.32
N GLU A 63 -3.36 -4.31 -10.96
CA GLU A 63 -3.64 -4.49 -12.38
C GLU A 63 -2.56 -3.88 -13.27
N THR A 64 -2.07 -2.68 -12.92
CA THR A 64 -1.16 -1.91 -13.77
C THR A 64 0.32 -2.06 -13.40
N GLY A 65 0.62 -2.58 -12.21
CA GLY A 65 1.96 -2.58 -11.61
C GLY A 65 2.51 -1.18 -11.33
N GLN A 66 1.64 -0.16 -11.20
CA GLN A 66 2.05 1.23 -11.05
C GLN A 66 1.29 1.90 -9.92
N PHE A 67 2.01 2.63 -9.07
CA PHE A 67 1.47 3.39 -7.95
C PHE A 67 1.99 4.83 -7.99
N MET A 68 1.30 5.74 -7.29
CA MET A 68 1.71 7.15 -7.19
C MET A 68 1.99 7.49 -5.74
N LYS A 69 3.12 8.16 -5.49
CA LYS A 69 3.42 8.71 -4.17
C LYS A 69 2.47 9.87 -3.87
N ILE A 70 2.08 9.99 -2.61
CA ILE A 70 1.22 11.08 -2.19
C ILE A 70 1.99 12.40 -2.26
N GLY A 71 1.43 13.40 -2.92
CA GLY A 71 2.10 14.67 -3.19
C GLY A 71 3.10 14.63 -4.35
N SER A 72 3.20 13.50 -5.06
CA SER A 72 3.96 13.39 -6.30
C SER A 72 3.03 13.31 -7.50
N THR A 73 3.45 13.89 -8.62
CA THR A 73 2.78 13.75 -9.91
C THR A 73 3.33 12.60 -10.75
N TYR A 74 4.32 11.86 -10.22
CA TYR A 74 5.00 10.79 -10.93
C TYR A 74 4.45 9.41 -10.53
N SER A 75 4.15 8.59 -11.54
CA SER A 75 3.82 7.18 -11.37
C SER A 75 5.10 6.35 -11.24
N ASN A 76 5.25 5.64 -10.14
CA ASN A 76 6.32 4.68 -9.90
C ASN A 76 5.85 3.28 -10.23
N THR A 77 6.73 2.48 -10.84
CA THR A 77 6.45 1.09 -11.20
C THR A 77 6.85 0.18 -10.05
N CYS A 78 5.94 -0.66 -9.56
CA CYS A 78 6.26 -1.76 -8.64
C CYS A 78 5.89 -3.10 -9.29
N ARG A 79 6.85 -4.02 -9.33
CA ARG A 79 6.61 -5.42 -9.67
C ARG A 79 6.39 -6.18 -8.38
N CYS A 80 5.20 -6.07 -7.81
CA CYS A 80 4.82 -6.78 -6.60
C CYS A 80 3.72 -7.79 -6.97
N PRO A 81 4.03 -9.09 -7.16
CA PRO A 81 3.12 -10.04 -7.80
C PRO A 81 1.96 -10.51 -6.91
N SER A 82 2.07 -10.33 -5.60
CA SER A 82 1.13 -10.89 -4.64
C SER A 82 0.99 -10.02 -3.39
N TYR A 83 -0.24 -9.94 -2.90
CA TYR A 83 -0.53 -9.49 -1.54
C TYR A 83 -1.31 -10.56 -0.80
N SER A 84 -1.08 -10.67 0.50
CA SER A 84 -1.81 -11.60 1.36
C SER A 84 -2.49 -10.83 2.48
N SER A 85 -3.81 -11.03 2.58
CA SER A 85 -4.63 -10.54 3.69
C SER A 85 -4.99 -11.68 4.61
N ASN A 86 -4.66 -11.52 5.90
CA ASN A 86 -4.95 -12.53 6.88
C ASN A 86 -6.42 -12.45 7.27
N LYS A 87 -7.25 -13.27 6.63
CA LYS A 87 -8.58 -13.56 7.17
C LYS A 87 -8.63 -15.01 7.60
N SER A 88 -7.76 -15.41 8.54
CA SER A 88 -7.85 -16.66 9.32
C SER A 88 -8.20 -17.95 8.53
N ARG A 89 -7.97 -17.98 7.21
CA ARG A 89 -8.58 -18.98 6.33
C ARG A 89 -8.02 -18.97 4.91
N PHE A 90 -6.73 -18.73 4.73
CA PHE A 90 -6.06 -19.30 3.56
C PHE A 90 -5.59 -20.70 3.93
N GLY A 91 -6.54 -21.64 3.78
CA GLY A 91 -6.25 -23.05 3.89
C GLY A 91 -5.10 -23.40 2.96
N THR A 92 -4.09 -24.01 3.54
CA THR A 92 -3.18 -24.92 2.85
C THR A 92 -4.02 -25.89 2.01
N ARG A 93 -4.06 -25.67 0.69
CA ARG A 93 -4.29 -26.76 -0.26
C ARG A 93 -3.06 -26.83 -1.15
N ASN A 94 -2.04 -27.43 -0.57
CA ASN A 94 -1.03 -28.16 -1.29
C ASN A 94 -1.46 -29.64 -1.21
N SER A 95 -2.01 -30.20 -2.28
CA SER A 95 -2.09 -31.64 -2.64
C SER A 95 -2.92 -31.79 -3.92
#